data_AF-A0A0C2C907-F1
#
_entry.id   AF-A0A0C2C907-F1
#
_cell.length_a   1.000
_cell.length_b   1.000
_cell.length_c   1.000
_cell.angle_alpha   90.00
_cell.angle_beta   90.00
_cell.angle_gamma   90.00
#
_symmetry.space_group_name_H-M   'P 1'
#
loop_
_entity.id
_entity.type
_entity.pdbx_description
1 polymer ?
#
loop_
_entity_poly.entity_id
_entity_poly.type
_entity_poly.pdbx_seq_one_letter_code
_entity_poly.pdbx_strand_id
1 'polypeptide(L)'
;VLSKIPRKAYYICTKLDYARNFDYRADKVLESLMNSLKRLKLTYVDIHDADFEPHRSIILYETLQALEMARHSGKIRYVGLTGYGLRKLASVIDCSTVKIDVVLTYCHGTMNDNSVGEFTFLFQNKGIGVLNGSPLSMGLLTERGPPPWHPAPDFIKEASLAATHYCM
;
A
#
# COMPACT_ATOMS: atom_id res chain seq x y z
N VAL A 1 -19.84 -0.10 7.00
CA VAL A 1 -19.48 -0.23 5.57
C VAL A 1 -20.75 -0.24 4.74
N LEU A 2 -20.73 0.36 3.53
CA LEU A 2 -21.83 0.54 2.56
C LEU A 2 -23.04 -0.41 2.72
N SER A 3 -23.87 -0.16 3.73
CA SER A 3 -24.80 -1.18 4.26
C SER A 3 -25.99 -1.47 3.35
N LYS A 4 -26.25 -0.55 2.41
CA LYS A 4 -27.30 -0.68 1.39
C LYS A 4 -26.83 -1.41 0.14
N ILE A 5 -25.53 -1.70 0.01
CA ILE A 5 -24.94 -2.34 -1.17
C ILE A 5 -24.55 -3.79 -0.82
N PRO A 6 -24.89 -4.79 -1.66
CA PRO A 6 -24.48 -6.17 -1.42
C PRO A 6 -22.96 -6.31 -1.21
N ARG A 7 -22.52 -7.02 -0.16
CA ARG A 7 -21.10 -7.14 0.21
C ARG A 7 -20.20 -7.66 -0.92
N LYS A 8 -20.74 -8.49 -1.81
CA LYS A 8 -20.03 -9.08 -2.96
C LYS A 8 -19.81 -8.09 -4.12
N ALA A 9 -20.43 -6.91 -4.09
CA ALA A 9 -20.36 -5.93 -5.19
C ALA A 9 -19.15 -4.98 -5.08
N TYR A 10 -18.37 -5.05 -4.00
CA TYR A 10 -17.21 -4.19 -3.79
C TYR A 10 -16.10 -4.92 -3.04
N TYR A 11 -14.89 -4.42 -3.23
CA TYR A 11 -13.71 -4.84 -2.48
C TYR A 11 -13.44 -3.87 -1.34
N ILE A 12 -12.97 -4.38 -0.21
CA ILE A 12 -12.48 -3.59 0.91
C ILE A 12 -11.01 -3.88 1.08
N CYS A 13 -10.19 -2.85 0.89
CA CYS A 13 -8.81 -2.82 1.32
C CYS A 13 -8.74 -2.06 2.64
N THR A 14 -8.08 -2.62 3.64
CA THR A 14 -7.78 -1.92 4.89
C THR A 14 -6.35 -2.21 5.29
N LYS A 15 -5.72 -1.27 5.98
CA LYS A 15 -4.31 -1.34 6.31
C LYS A 15 -4.10 -1.53 7.80
N LEU A 16 -2.92 -2.01 8.16
CA LEU A 16 -2.44 -1.93 9.53
C LEU A 16 -2.42 -0.45 9.96
N ASP A 17 -3.33 -0.06 10.84
CA ASP A 17 -3.39 1.29 11.41
C ASP A 17 -2.59 1.32 12.71
N TYR A 18 -1.34 1.78 12.67
CA TYR A 18 -0.58 2.03 13.90
C TYR A 18 0.43 3.17 13.74
N ALA A 19 -0.10 4.38 13.57
CA ALA A 19 0.65 5.64 13.44
C ALA A 19 1.52 6.06 14.65
N ARG A 20 1.93 5.15 15.54
CA ARG A 20 2.69 5.51 16.77
C ARG A 20 3.90 4.64 17.11
N ASN A 21 3.88 3.34 16.83
CA ASN A 21 4.93 2.44 17.34
C ASN A 21 5.66 1.60 16.27
N PHE A 22 5.18 1.59 15.02
CA PHE A 22 5.80 0.82 13.93
C PHE A 22 6.10 -0.65 14.30
N ASP A 23 5.18 -1.29 15.04
CA ASP A 23 5.31 -2.68 15.48
C ASP A 23 4.56 -3.62 14.52
N TYR A 24 5.33 -4.36 13.72
CA TYR A 24 4.83 -5.24 12.67
C TYR A 24 4.88 -6.72 13.05
N ARG A 25 5.06 -7.03 14.34
CA ARG A 25 5.03 -8.40 14.85
C ARG A 25 3.70 -9.09 14.59
N ALA A 26 3.74 -10.42 14.55
CA ALA A 26 2.60 -11.22 14.10
C ALA A 26 1.33 -10.99 14.94
N ASP A 27 1.46 -10.88 16.25
CA ASP A 27 0.35 -10.61 17.17
C ASP A 27 -0.31 -9.26 16.87
N LYS A 28 0.48 -8.22 16.56
CA LYS A 28 0.00 -6.87 16.25
C LYS A 28 -0.73 -6.79 14.92
N VAL A 29 -0.25 -7.52 13.92
CA VAL A 29 -0.91 -7.62 12.62
C VAL A 29 -2.30 -8.26 12.76
N LEU A 30 -2.39 -9.38 13.49
CA LEU A 30 -3.66 -10.05 13.72
C LEU A 30 -4.61 -9.21 14.58
N GLU A 31 -4.11 -8.57 15.64
CA GLU A 31 -4.88 -7.66 16.49
C GLU A 31 -5.49 -6.51 15.68
N SER A 32 -4.69 -5.87 14.83
CA SER A 32 -5.12 -4.76 13.98
C SER A 32 -6.18 -5.18 12.95
N LEU A 33 -6.02 -6.35 12.34
CA LEU A 33 -7.03 -6.93 11.46
C LEU A 33 -8.36 -7.14 12.21
N MET A 34 -8.31 -7.75 13.39
CA MET A 34 -9.51 -7.98 14.20
C MET A 34 -10.20 -6.66 14.61
N ASN A 35 -9.42 -5.65 14.95
CA ASN A 35 -9.94 -4.31 15.24
C ASN A 35 -10.60 -3.67 14.01
N SER A 36 -10.00 -3.83 12.83
CA SER A 36 -10.56 -3.35 11.56
C SER A 36 -11.89 -4.05 11.24
N LEU A 37 -11.95 -5.37 11.36
CA LEU A 37 -13.19 -6.15 11.20
C LEU A 37 -14.29 -5.70 12.16
N LYS A 38 -13.95 -5.47 13.44
CA LYS A 38 -14.89 -4.94 14.45
C LYS A 38 -15.42 -3.56 14.08
N ARG A 39 -14.55 -2.61 13.71
CA ARG A 39 -14.95 -1.24 13.31
C ARG A 39 -15.82 -1.25 12.06
N LEU A 40 -15.46 -2.08 11.08
CA LEU A 40 -16.17 -2.19 9.81
C LEU A 40 -17.47 -3.00 9.93
N LYS A 41 -17.65 -3.73 11.04
CA LYS A 41 -18.73 -4.69 11.30
C LYS A 41 -18.78 -5.80 10.25
N LEU A 42 -17.63 -6.42 10.01
CA LEU A 42 -17.43 -7.45 8.99
C LEU A 42 -16.77 -8.69 9.58
N THR A 43 -16.96 -9.83 8.91
CA THR A 43 -16.26 -11.08 9.21
C THR A 43 -14.99 -11.26 8.38
N TYR A 44 -14.88 -10.53 7.25
CA TYR A 44 -13.69 -10.53 6.40
C TYR A 44 -13.52 -9.20 5.63
N VAL A 45 -12.29 -8.92 5.21
CA VAL A 45 -11.93 -7.89 4.22
C VAL A 45 -11.31 -8.54 2.99
N ASP A 46 -11.27 -7.84 1.85
CA ASP A 46 -10.70 -8.41 0.64
C ASP A 46 -9.17 -8.36 0.67
N ILE A 47 -8.61 -7.21 1.01
CA ILE A 47 -7.17 -7.00 1.13
C ILE A 47 -6.88 -6.46 2.54
N HIS A 48 -5.88 -7.05 3.20
CA HIS A 48 -5.23 -6.41 4.34
C HIS A 48 -3.77 -6.15 4.03
N ASP A 49 -3.37 -4.88 4.02
CA ASP A 49 -1.99 -4.47 3.75
C ASP A 49 -1.25 -4.05 5.03
N ALA A 50 0.04 -4.37 5.06
CA ALA A 50 0.98 -3.85 6.04
C ALA A 50 1.97 -2.91 5.33
N ASP A 51 2.26 -1.75 5.93
CA ASP A 51 3.38 -0.92 5.48
C ASP A 51 4.72 -1.56 5.87
N PHE A 52 5.78 -1.36 5.11
CA PHE A 52 7.10 -1.89 5.45
C PHE A 52 7.94 -0.79 6.12
N GLU A 53 8.07 -0.86 7.45
CA GLU A 53 9.07 -0.10 8.23
C GLU A 53 10.27 -1.03 8.56
N PRO A 54 11.45 -0.53 8.99
CA PRO A 54 12.75 -0.86 8.40
C PRO A 54 13.22 -2.32 8.60
N HIS A 55 12.53 -3.11 9.42
CA HIS A 55 12.96 -4.45 9.80
C HIS A 55 12.42 -5.51 8.85
N ARG A 56 13.14 -5.70 7.73
CA ARG A 56 12.88 -6.74 6.72
C ARG A 56 12.58 -8.11 7.33
N SER A 57 13.30 -8.50 8.38
CA SER A 57 13.11 -9.79 9.07
C SER A 57 11.73 -9.92 9.73
N ILE A 58 11.23 -8.85 10.37
CA ILE A 58 9.88 -8.86 10.97
C ILE A 58 8.83 -9.01 9.86
N ILE A 59 9.00 -8.29 8.75
CA ILE A 59 8.07 -8.39 7.61
C ILE A 59 8.02 -9.83 7.07
N LEU A 60 9.18 -10.43 6.79
CA LEU A 60 9.26 -11.76 6.18
C LEU A 60 8.77 -12.88 7.10
N TYR A 61 9.17 -12.84 8.37
CA TYR A 61 9.01 -13.97 9.29
C TYR A 61 7.86 -13.81 10.29
N GLU A 62 7.29 -12.61 10.42
CA GLU A 62 6.15 -12.36 11.29
C GLU A 62 4.96 -11.79 10.53
N THR A 63 5.11 -10.62 9.89
CA THR A 63 3.99 -9.90 9.27
C THR A 63 3.33 -10.71 8.16
N LEU A 64 4.12 -11.20 7.20
CA LEU A 64 3.60 -11.97 6.08
C LEU A 64 3.05 -13.32 6.55
N GLN A 65 3.66 -13.94 7.57
CA GLN A 65 3.14 -15.18 8.17
C GLN A 65 1.78 -14.96 8.84
N ALA A 66 1.61 -13.85 9.56
CA ALA A 66 0.34 -13.47 10.15
C ALA A 66 -0.76 -13.20 9.11
N LEU A 67 -0.42 -12.51 8.01
CA LEU A 67 -1.34 -12.30 6.90
C LEU A 67 -1.72 -13.63 6.22
N GLU A 68 -0.77 -14.55 6.07
CA GLU A 68 -1.04 -15.89 5.55
C GLU A 68 -2.00 -16.68 6.46
N MET A 69 -1.78 -16.64 7.77
CA MET A 69 -2.70 -17.22 8.76
C MET A 69 -4.09 -16.58 8.68
N ALA A 70 -4.16 -15.27 8.52
CA ALA A 70 -5.42 -14.55 8.35
C ALA A 70 -6.16 -15.01 7.09
N ARG A 71 -5.43 -15.22 5.98
CA ARG A 71 -5.96 -15.75 4.72
C ARG A 71 -6.51 -17.16 4.89
N HIS A 72 -5.74 -18.06 5.50
CA HIS A 72 -6.20 -19.42 5.81
C HIS A 72 -7.43 -19.45 6.71
N SER A 73 -7.56 -18.49 7.65
CA SER A 73 -8.73 -18.37 8.52
C SER A 73 -9.93 -17.68 7.87
N GLY A 74 -9.85 -17.29 6.60
CA GLY A 74 -10.93 -16.64 5.85
C GLY A 74 -11.20 -15.18 6.24
N LYS A 75 -10.34 -14.55 7.04
CA LYS A 75 -10.50 -13.14 7.46
C LYS A 75 -10.05 -12.14 6.40
N ILE A 76 -9.15 -12.56 5.52
CA ILE A 76 -8.71 -11.81 4.34
C ILE A 76 -8.75 -12.72 3.11
N ARG A 77 -8.88 -12.15 1.92
CA ARG A 77 -8.82 -12.91 0.65
C ARG A 77 -7.45 -12.80 0.00
N TYR A 78 -6.82 -11.65 0.11
CA TYR A 78 -5.56 -11.30 -0.54
C TYR A 78 -4.58 -10.69 0.47
N VAL A 79 -3.31 -11.07 0.37
CA VAL A 79 -2.21 -10.50 1.16
C VAL A 79 -1.71 -9.23 0.48
N GLY A 80 -1.78 -8.10 1.19
CA GLY A 80 -1.30 -6.80 0.72
C GLY A 80 0.03 -6.40 1.37
N LEU A 81 0.87 -5.67 0.63
CA LEU A 81 2.07 -5.03 1.17
C LEU A 81 2.19 -3.60 0.62
N THR A 82 2.38 -2.63 1.49
CA THR A 82 2.56 -1.23 1.13
C THR A 82 4.02 -0.82 1.31
N GLY A 83 4.55 -0.02 0.38
CA GLY A 83 5.92 0.46 0.49
C GLY A 83 6.26 1.64 -0.41
N TYR A 84 6.89 2.65 0.19
CA TYR A 84 7.47 3.77 -0.56
C TYR A 84 8.76 3.33 -1.29
N GLY A 85 9.76 2.84 -0.55
CA GLY A 85 11.06 2.47 -1.13
C GLY A 85 11.00 1.23 -2.03
N LEU A 86 10.87 1.41 -3.34
CA LEU A 86 10.70 0.34 -4.34
C LEU A 86 11.74 -0.78 -4.26
N ARG A 87 13.03 -0.45 -4.10
CA ARG A 87 14.10 -1.46 -3.98
C ARG A 87 13.96 -2.34 -2.74
N LYS A 88 13.55 -1.74 -1.61
CA LYS A 88 13.33 -2.48 -0.36
C LYS A 88 12.10 -3.39 -0.48
N LEU A 89 11.04 -2.87 -1.09
CA LEU A 89 9.81 -3.60 -1.40
C LEU A 89 10.07 -4.81 -2.31
N ALA A 90 10.82 -4.60 -3.39
CA ALA A 90 11.28 -5.67 -4.28
C ALA A 90 12.09 -6.74 -3.54
N SER A 91 13.03 -6.34 -2.67
CA SER A 91 13.79 -7.29 -1.86
C SER A 91 12.91 -8.13 -0.94
N VAL A 92 11.84 -7.59 -0.36
CA VAL A 92 10.88 -8.37 0.45
C VAL A 92 10.14 -9.37 -0.44
N ILE A 93 9.66 -8.94 -1.60
CA ILE A 93 8.94 -9.78 -2.56
C ILE A 93 9.80 -10.96 -3.04
N ASP A 94 11.08 -10.73 -3.28
CA ASP A 94 12.01 -11.78 -3.72
C ASP A 94 12.31 -12.80 -2.62
N CYS A 95 12.45 -12.34 -1.37
CA CYS A 95 12.77 -13.20 -0.23
C CYS A 95 11.55 -13.86 0.43
N SER A 96 10.33 -13.41 0.11
CA SER A 96 9.12 -13.91 0.75
C SER A 96 8.80 -15.33 0.32
N THR A 97 8.53 -16.20 1.30
CA THR A 97 7.91 -17.52 1.08
C THR A 97 6.39 -17.44 1.01
N VAL A 98 5.80 -16.37 1.53
CA VAL A 98 4.36 -16.10 1.47
C VAL A 98 4.04 -15.41 0.16
N LYS A 99 2.99 -15.87 -0.53
CA LYS A 99 2.49 -15.23 -1.74
C LYS A 99 1.84 -13.88 -1.39
N ILE A 100 2.50 -12.81 -1.80
CA ILE A 100 1.95 -11.45 -1.81
C ILE A 100 1.06 -11.34 -3.06
N ASP A 101 -0.18 -10.88 -2.89
CA ASP A 101 -1.14 -10.77 -4.00
C ASP A 101 -1.21 -9.34 -4.55
N VAL A 102 -1.06 -8.34 -3.68
CA VAL A 102 -1.19 -6.93 -4.04
C VAL A 102 -0.09 -6.10 -3.37
N VAL A 103 0.48 -5.18 -4.13
CA VAL A 103 1.42 -4.18 -3.63
C VAL A 103 0.85 -2.79 -3.84
N LEU A 104 0.92 -1.93 -2.81
CA LEU A 104 0.65 -0.51 -2.94
C LEU A 104 1.96 0.27 -2.82
N THR A 105 2.25 1.08 -3.82
CA THR A 105 3.29 2.12 -3.74
C THR A 105 2.65 3.46 -4.09
N TYR A 106 3.27 4.57 -3.69
CA TYR A 106 2.71 5.89 -3.92
C TYR A 106 3.74 6.86 -4.47
N CYS A 107 3.29 7.80 -5.30
CA CYS A 107 4.10 8.81 -5.99
C CYS A 107 5.10 8.29 -7.05
N HIS A 108 5.34 6.98 -7.15
CA HIS A 108 6.30 6.39 -8.09
C HIS A 108 5.73 5.95 -9.45
N GLY A 109 4.41 6.08 -9.65
CA GLY A 109 3.70 5.81 -10.90
C GLY A 109 2.98 7.05 -11.42
N THR A 110 3.68 8.19 -11.46
CA THR A 110 3.14 9.51 -11.77
C THR A 110 3.88 10.14 -12.94
N MET A 111 3.38 11.27 -13.45
CA MET A 111 4.01 11.95 -14.60
C MET A 111 5.43 12.44 -14.29
N ASN A 112 5.69 12.88 -13.05
CA ASN A 112 6.98 13.39 -12.61
C ASN A 112 7.90 12.31 -12.01
N ASP A 113 7.39 11.09 -11.77
CA ASP A 113 8.17 9.95 -11.28
C ASP A 113 7.50 8.64 -11.74
N ASN A 114 8.13 7.92 -12.66
CA ASN A 114 7.67 6.63 -13.19
C ASN A 114 8.60 5.47 -12.78
N SER A 115 9.33 5.60 -11.66
CA SER A 115 10.29 4.59 -11.19
C SER A 115 9.66 3.24 -10.87
N VAL A 116 8.35 3.17 -10.58
CA VAL A 116 7.63 1.88 -10.44
C VAL A 116 7.72 1.03 -11.72
N GLY A 117 7.89 1.68 -12.89
CA GLY A 117 8.07 1.04 -14.18
C GLY A 117 9.21 0.03 -14.20
N GLU A 118 10.31 0.31 -13.50
CA GLU A 118 11.50 -0.56 -13.41
C GLU A 118 11.20 -1.91 -12.74
N PHE A 119 10.12 -2.00 -11.96
CA PHE A 119 9.75 -3.18 -11.18
C PHE A 119 8.55 -3.96 -11.77
N THR A 120 7.99 -3.48 -12.89
CA THR A 120 6.80 -4.09 -13.52
C THR A 120 7.00 -5.56 -13.86
N PHE A 121 8.15 -5.94 -14.41
CA PHE A 121 8.49 -7.33 -14.72
C PHE A 121 8.53 -8.22 -13.48
N LEU A 122 9.09 -7.73 -12.36
CA LEU A 122 9.09 -8.43 -11.08
C LEU A 122 7.67 -8.70 -10.61
N PHE A 123 6.82 -7.67 -10.59
CA PHE A 123 5.44 -7.79 -10.13
C PHE A 123 4.64 -8.77 -11.02
N GLN A 124 4.78 -8.66 -12.34
CA GLN A 124 4.11 -9.55 -13.30
C GLN A 124 4.54 -11.01 -13.12
N ASN A 125 5.85 -11.29 -13.04
CA ASN A 125 6.36 -12.65 -12.85
C ASN A 125 5.92 -13.30 -11.54
N LYS A 126 5.77 -12.49 -10.48
CA LYS A 126 5.28 -12.96 -9.17
C LYS A 126 3.75 -13.02 -9.10
N GLY A 127 3.04 -12.56 -10.14
CA GLY A 127 1.57 -12.51 -10.16
C GLY A 127 0.98 -11.48 -9.18
N ILE A 128 1.68 -10.36 -8.97
CA ILE A 128 1.33 -9.30 -8.02
C ILE A 128 0.58 -8.19 -8.75
N GLY A 129 -0.60 -7.81 -8.22
CA GLY A 129 -1.30 -6.60 -8.63
C GLY A 129 -0.68 -5.34 -8.01
N VAL A 130 -0.60 -4.25 -8.77
CA VAL A 130 0.00 -2.98 -8.30
C VAL A 130 -1.09 -1.93 -8.13
N LEU A 131 -1.19 -1.35 -6.92
CA LEU A 131 -2.00 -0.18 -6.60
C LEU A 131 -1.11 1.06 -6.57
N ASN A 132 -1.40 2.02 -7.46
CA ASN A 132 -0.70 3.30 -7.51
C ASN A 132 -1.41 4.34 -6.62
N GLY A 133 -0.89 4.52 -5.41
CA GLY A 133 -1.31 5.55 -4.48
C GLY A 133 -0.80 6.93 -4.90
N SER A 134 -1.52 7.98 -4.52
CA SER A 134 -1.15 9.37 -4.83
C SER A 134 -0.79 9.60 -6.32
N PRO A 135 -1.67 9.25 -7.27
CA PRO A 135 -1.36 9.35 -8.71
C PRO A 135 -1.10 10.79 -9.19
N LEU A 136 -1.50 11.79 -8.41
CA LEU A 136 -1.23 13.22 -8.66
C LEU A 136 -0.09 13.77 -7.79
N SER A 137 0.82 12.88 -7.37
CA SER A 137 2.01 13.22 -6.56
C SER A 137 1.65 14.09 -5.36
N MET A 138 0.66 13.63 -4.58
CA MET A 138 0.16 14.32 -3.38
C MET A 138 -0.23 15.80 -3.60
N GLY A 139 -0.71 16.12 -4.81
CA GLY A 139 -1.19 17.45 -5.18
C GLY A 139 -0.22 18.24 -6.06
N LEU A 140 1.03 17.76 -6.27
CA LEU A 140 2.00 18.41 -7.17
C LEU A 140 1.46 18.59 -8.58
N LEU A 141 0.72 17.59 -9.10
CA LEU A 141 0.19 17.58 -10.47
C LEU A 141 -1.25 18.11 -10.50
N THR A 142 -1.55 19.15 -9.72
CA THR A 142 -2.88 19.78 -9.67
C THR A 142 -2.76 21.29 -9.67
N GLU A 143 -3.78 22.00 -10.19
CA GLU A 143 -3.81 23.47 -10.20
C GLU A 143 -3.67 24.09 -8.81
N ARG A 144 -4.29 23.45 -7.81
CA ARG A 144 -4.22 23.90 -6.41
C ARG A 144 -2.80 23.78 -5.83
N GLY A 145 -1.97 22.92 -6.39
CA GLY A 145 -0.65 22.58 -5.87
C GLY A 145 -0.68 21.70 -4.61
N PRO A 146 0.50 21.29 -4.13
CA PRO A 146 0.64 20.41 -2.98
C PRO A 146 0.41 21.16 -1.65
N PRO A 147 0.16 20.44 -0.54
CA PRO A 147 0.09 21.05 0.79
C PRO A 147 1.45 21.66 1.23
N PRO A 148 1.46 22.61 2.19
CA PRO A 148 2.69 23.29 2.62
C PRO A 148 3.80 22.36 3.15
N TRP A 149 3.42 21.23 3.76
CA TRP A 149 4.34 20.23 4.32
C TRP A 149 4.89 19.25 3.29
N HIS A 150 4.57 19.40 2.00
CA HIS A 150 4.95 18.45 0.97
C HIS A 150 6.49 18.30 0.88
N PRO A 151 7.03 17.07 0.84
CA PRO A 151 8.46 16.82 0.99
C PRO A 151 9.31 17.16 -0.24
N ALA A 152 8.67 17.35 -1.41
CA ALA A 152 9.39 17.70 -2.63
C ALA A 152 10.16 19.03 -2.49
N PRO A 153 11.37 19.12 -3.04
CA PRO A 153 12.09 20.39 -3.16
C PRO A 153 11.32 21.41 -3.99
N ASP A 154 11.59 22.70 -3.77
CA ASP A 154 10.84 23.77 -4.43
C ASP A 154 10.96 23.75 -5.95
N PHE A 155 12.14 23.42 -6.49
CA PHE A 155 12.31 23.29 -7.95
C PHE A 155 11.39 22.21 -8.58
N ILE A 156 11.06 21.13 -7.84
CA ILE A 156 10.09 20.12 -8.30
C ILE A 156 8.67 20.67 -8.24
N LYS A 157 8.33 21.43 -7.18
CA LYS A 157 7.02 22.08 -7.05
C LYS A 157 6.79 23.08 -8.18
N GLU A 158 7.77 23.92 -8.45
CA GLU A 158 7.74 24.93 -9.53
C GLU A 158 7.61 24.29 -10.90
N ALA A 159 8.41 23.25 -11.19
CA ALA A 159 8.33 22.53 -12.46
C ALA A 159 6.95 21.84 -12.64
N SER A 160 6.41 21.25 -11.58
CA SER A 160 5.09 20.59 -11.62
C SER A 160 3.96 21.60 -11.84
N LEU A 161 4.05 22.77 -11.21
CA LEU A 161 3.08 23.86 -11.40
C LEU A 161 3.14 24.42 -12.83
N ALA A 162 4.35 24.66 -13.36
CA ALA A 162 4.55 25.10 -14.73
C ALA A 162 3.99 24.10 -15.75
N ALA A 163 4.23 22.79 -15.55
CA ALA A 163 3.67 21.74 -16.39
C ALA A 163 2.13 21.70 -16.32
N THR A 164 1.56 21.92 -15.13
CA THR A 164 0.10 21.99 -14.95
C THR A 164 -0.49 23.18 -15.72
N HIS A 165 0.12 24.37 -15.61
CA HIS A 165 -0.30 25.56 -16.35
C HIS A 165 -0.15 25.42 -17.87
N TYR A 166 0.87 24.69 -18.35
CA TYR A 166 1.06 24.46 -19.78
C TYR A 166 -0.05 23.59 -20.40
N CYS A 167 -0.65 22.69 -19.62
CA CYS A 167 -1.69 21.77 -20.10
C CYS A 167 -3.11 22.37 -20.11
N MET A 168 -3.30 23.61 -19.62
CA MET A 168 -4.59 24.31 -19.55
C MET A 168 -4.71 25.38 -20.63
#